data_AF-A0A535XX52-F1
#
_entry.id   AF-A0A535XX52-F1
#
_cell.length_a   1.000
_cell.length_b   1.000
_cell.length_c   1.000
_cell.angle_alpha   90.00
_cell.angle_beta   90.00
_cell.angle_gamma   90.00
#
_symmetry.space_group_name_H-M   'P 1'
#
loop_
_entity.id
_entity.type
_entity.pdbx_description
1 polymer ?
#
loop_
_entity_poly.entity_id
_entity_poly.type
_entity_poly.pdbx_seq_one_letter_code
_entity_poly.pdbx_strand_id
1 'polypeptide(L)'
;MSSLPERGSWAAPLPDLSQPAVNQRIRIGAHVFRIAISTVQRDVPSEPDTHLVQIGVFYGERPLAAHDLGLQSPDACANVWAFLTNRLNETVVQFYTPRPRPTGEINPRLGCWGPRPDLIEQCLAEDDCAIAVVLGLSIWIPGANPPVDDQVFLEAIRDTLVEALSYWVVVAQKTAGPRDRLN
;
A
#
# COMPACT_ATOMS: atom_id res chain seq x y z
N MET A 1 -12.31 -25.25 7.22
CA MET A 1 -11.14 -25.43 8.11
C MET A 1 -10.01 -24.64 7.50
N SER A 2 -9.75 -23.42 7.99
CA SER A 2 -8.58 -22.65 7.55
C SER A 2 -7.38 -23.10 8.37
N SER A 3 -6.41 -23.74 7.72
CA SER A 3 -5.08 -23.95 8.28
C SER A 3 -4.50 -22.59 8.62
N LEU A 4 -3.99 -22.42 9.85
CA LEU A 4 -3.15 -21.29 10.19
C LEU A 4 -2.00 -21.23 9.17
N PRO A 5 -1.63 -20.03 8.67
CA PRO A 5 -0.50 -19.90 7.76
C PRO A 5 0.75 -20.52 8.40
N GLU A 6 1.52 -21.27 7.62
CA GLU A 6 2.82 -21.79 8.05
C GLU A 6 3.70 -20.62 8.51
N ARG A 7 4.53 -20.83 9.53
CA ARG A 7 5.51 -19.81 9.94
C ARG A 7 6.35 -19.43 8.71
N GLY A 8 6.50 -18.12 8.47
CA GLY A 8 7.20 -17.61 7.28
C GLY A 8 6.34 -17.47 6.03
N SER A 9 5.03 -17.75 6.09
CA SER A 9 4.08 -17.54 4.99
C SER A 9 3.14 -16.36 5.24
N TRP A 10 2.67 -15.74 4.16
CA TRP A 10 1.68 -14.66 4.21
C TRP A 10 0.34 -15.17 4.72
N ALA A 11 -0.40 -14.31 5.44
CA ALA A 11 -1.74 -14.64 5.95
C ALA A 11 -2.76 -14.93 4.84
N ALA A 12 -2.53 -14.39 3.65
CA ALA A 12 -3.26 -14.68 2.43
C ALA A 12 -2.29 -14.69 1.24
N PRO A 13 -2.61 -15.40 0.14
CA PRO A 13 -1.83 -15.32 -1.09
C PRO A 13 -1.67 -13.87 -1.53
N LEU A 14 -0.44 -13.47 -1.86
CA LEU A 14 -0.17 -12.15 -2.41
C LEU A 14 -0.95 -11.95 -3.73
N PRO A 15 -1.32 -10.70 -4.06
CA PRO A 15 -1.97 -10.41 -5.33
C PRO A 15 -1.03 -10.76 -6.50
N ASP A 16 -1.59 -11.30 -7.57
CA ASP A 16 -0.85 -11.53 -8.81
C ASP A 16 -0.60 -10.19 -9.51
N LEU A 17 0.65 -9.73 -9.46
CA LEU A 17 1.15 -8.52 -10.11
C LEU A 17 2.15 -8.85 -11.21
N SER A 18 1.98 -10.00 -11.89
CA SER A 18 2.80 -10.40 -13.04
C SER A 18 2.54 -9.56 -14.30
N GLN A 19 1.31 -9.07 -14.47
CA GLN A 19 0.90 -8.19 -15.57
C GLN A 19 0.23 -6.91 -15.03
N PRO A 20 0.98 -6.04 -14.34
CA PRO A 20 0.43 -4.82 -13.79
C PRO A 20 0.15 -3.78 -14.90
N ALA A 21 -0.88 -2.95 -14.70
CA ALA A 21 -1.17 -1.81 -15.57
C ALA A 21 -0.10 -0.72 -15.44
N VAL A 22 0.45 -0.54 -14.23
CA VAL A 22 1.60 0.34 -13.98
C VAL A 22 2.72 -0.49 -13.38
N ASN A 23 3.88 -0.46 -14.02
CA ASN A 23 5.13 -1.03 -13.49
C ASN A 23 6.25 -0.01 -13.62
N GLN A 24 6.63 0.62 -12.52
CA GLN A 24 7.61 1.69 -12.53
C GLN A 24 8.70 1.46 -11.51
N ARG A 25 9.95 1.66 -11.92
CA ARG A 25 11.07 1.82 -10.98
C ARG A 25 11.32 3.30 -10.76
N ILE A 26 11.38 3.71 -9.50
CA ILE A 26 11.65 5.09 -9.09
C ILE A 26 12.85 5.13 -8.16
N ARG A 27 13.63 6.21 -8.25
CA ARG A 27 14.73 6.48 -7.32
C ARG A 27 14.38 7.72 -6.50
N ILE A 28 14.46 7.58 -5.18
CA ILE A 28 14.25 8.67 -4.23
C ILE A 28 15.47 8.68 -3.29
N GLY A 29 16.32 9.68 -3.43
CA GLY A 29 17.63 9.69 -2.75
C GLY A 29 18.45 8.45 -3.11
N ALA A 30 18.92 7.72 -2.09
CA ALA A 30 19.67 6.49 -2.25
C ALA A 30 18.80 5.25 -2.48
N HIS A 31 17.48 5.36 -2.34
CA HIS A 31 16.55 4.24 -2.39
C HIS A 31 15.98 4.04 -3.79
N VAL A 32 15.88 2.79 -4.22
CA VAL A 32 15.22 2.41 -5.47
C VAL A 32 14.02 1.53 -5.14
N PHE A 33 12.84 1.99 -5.54
CA PHE A 33 11.58 1.29 -5.34
C PHE A 33 11.05 0.81 -6.68
N ARG A 34 10.33 -0.33 -6.66
CA ARG A 34 9.47 -0.74 -7.77
C ARG A 34 8.03 -0.64 -7.32
N ILE A 35 7.21 0.09 -8.07
CA ILE A 35 5.77 0.19 -7.89
C ILE A 35 5.11 -0.69 -8.96
N ALA A 36 4.22 -1.58 -8.54
CA ALA A 36 3.34 -2.34 -9.41
C ALA A 36 1.88 -2.12 -8.99
N ILE A 37 1.03 -1.77 -9.95
CA ILE A 37 -0.41 -1.52 -9.75
C ILE A 37 -1.17 -2.36 -10.76
N SER A 38 -2.15 -3.15 -10.29
CA SER A 38 -3.02 -3.93 -11.18
C SER A 38 -3.88 -3.02 -12.07
N THR A 39 -4.51 -3.60 -13.09
CA THR A 39 -5.68 -2.97 -13.71
C THR A 39 -6.80 -2.80 -12.69
N VAL A 40 -7.80 -1.96 -13.01
CA VAL A 40 -9.05 -1.90 -12.22
C VAL A 40 -9.84 -3.18 -12.44
N GLN A 41 -9.97 -3.98 -11.38
CA GLN A 41 -10.74 -5.23 -11.38
C GLN A 41 -12.20 -4.90 -11.10
N ARG A 42 -13.10 -5.35 -11.98
CA ARG A 42 -14.55 -5.09 -11.89
C ARG A 42 -15.35 -6.31 -11.46
N ASP A 43 -14.81 -7.50 -11.72
CA ASP A 43 -15.39 -8.78 -11.33
C ASP A 43 -14.72 -9.27 -10.03
N VAL A 44 -15.06 -8.62 -8.91
CA VAL A 44 -14.49 -8.95 -7.60
C VAL A 44 -15.32 -10.06 -6.94
N PRO A 45 -14.73 -11.24 -6.66
CA PRO A 45 -15.47 -12.34 -6.05
C PRO A 45 -16.09 -11.94 -4.70
N SER A 46 -17.39 -12.22 -4.54
CA SER A 46 -18.15 -11.93 -3.31
C SER A 46 -18.32 -10.44 -2.96
N GLU A 47 -17.89 -9.52 -3.82
CA GLU A 47 -18.10 -8.07 -3.66
C GLU A 47 -18.71 -7.48 -4.94
N PRO A 48 -20.04 -7.62 -5.14
CA PRO A 48 -20.70 -7.00 -6.29
C PRO A 48 -20.55 -5.48 -6.26
N ASP A 49 -20.63 -4.86 -7.45
CA ASP A 49 -20.57 -3.42 -7.65
C ASP A 49 -19.35 -2.75 -7.01
N THR A 50 -18.22 -3.44 -7.04
CA THR A 50 -16.97 -2.98 -6.44
C THR A 50 -15.87 -2.96 -7.48
N HIS A 51 -15.17 -1.85 -7.58
CA HIS A 51 -13.88 -1.81 -8.26
C HIS A 51 -12.77 -2.09 -7.26
N LEU A 52 -11.82 -2.93 -7.64
CA LEU A 52 -10.65 -3.27 -6.83
C LEU A 52 -9.37 -2.92 -7.60
N VAL A 53 -8.45 -2.23 -6.93
CA VAL A 53 -7.07 -2.05 -7.39
C VAL A 53 -6.13 -2.67 -6.37
N GLN A 54 -5.20 -3.48 -6.84
CA GLN A 54 -4.15 -4.10 -6.03
C GLN A 54 -2.82 -3.40 -6.29
N ILE A 55 -2.10 -3.10 -5.23
CA ILE A 55 -0.86 -2.33 -5.25
C ILE A 55 0.23 -3.13 -4.55
N GLY A 56 1.42 -3.18 -5.14
CA GLY A 56 2.63 -3.66 -4.49
C GLY A 56 3.76 -2.65 -4.66
N VAL A 57 4.38 -2.25 -3.55
CA VAL A 57 5.63 -1.51 -3.56
C VAL A 57 6.74 -2.43 -3.07
N PHE A 58 7.86 -2.45 -3.80
CA PHE A 58 8.96 -3.37 -3.57
C PHE A 58 10.27 -2.63 -3.39
N TYR A 59 11.10 -3.14 -2.49
CA TYR A 59 12.48 -2.71 -2.25
C TYR A 59 13.41 -3.88 -2.54
N GLY A 60 14.08 -3.82 -3.70
CA GLY A 60 14.66 -5.02 -4.32
C GLY A 60 13.56 -6.01 -4.74
N GLU A 61 13.72 -7.27 -4.36
CA GLU A 61 12.78 -8.36 -4.70
C GLU A 61 11.69 -8.59 -3.63
N ARG A 62 11.71 -7.85 -2.53
CA ARG A 62 10.76 -8.01 -1.42
C ARG A 62 9.77 -6.86 -1.36
N PRO A 63 8.52 -7.09 -0.91
CA PRO A 63 7.62 -5.99 -0.59
C PRO A 63 8.27 -5.03 0.42
N LEU A 64 8.09 -3.73 0.21
CA LEU A 64 8.59 -2.70 1.11
C LEU A 64 7.86 -2.80 2.46
N ALA A 65 8.59 -2.64 3.54
CA ALA A 65 8.09 -2.27 4.86
C ALA A 65 8.86 -1.05 5.37
N ALA A 66 8.27 -0.27 6.27
CA ALA A 66 8.91 0.93 6.81
C ALA A 66 10.26 0.60 7.49
N HIS A 67 10.40 -0.59 8.08
CA HIS A 67 11.65 -1.12 8.62
C HIS A 67 12.81 -1.15 7.59
N ASP A 68 12.54 -1.39 6.30
CA ASP A 68 13.61 -1.42 5.28
C ASP A 68 14.28 -0.05 5.08
N LEU A 69 13.60 1.03 5.49
CA LEU A 69 14.13 2.39 5.46
C LEU A 69 14.81 2.78 6.78
N GLY A 70 14.94 1.86 7.73
CA GLY A 70 15.52 2.10 9.05
C GLY A 70 14.55 2.71 10.06
N LEU A 71 13.25 2.75 9.76
CA LEU A 71 12.24 3.16 10.74
C LEU A 71 12.04 2.05 11.78
N GLN A 72 12.19 2.41 13.05
CA GLN A 72 12.07 1.50 14.20
C GLN A 72 11.13 2.02 15.29
N SER A 73 10.66 3.27 15.15
CA SER A 73 9.74 3.87 16.11
C SER A 73 8.31 3.57 15.67
N PRO A 74 7.46 2.98 16.55
CA PRO A 74 6.06 2.74 16.24
C PRO A 74 5.33 4.01 15.79
N ASP A 75 5.58 5.14 16.44
CA ASP A 75 4.97 6.43 16.06
C ASP A 75 5.42 6.87 14.66
N ALA A 76 6.70 6.71 14.32
CA ALA A 76 7.19 7.06 13.00
C ALA A 76 6.58 6.17 11.92
N CYS A 77 6.44 4.87 12.19
CA CYS A 77 5.82 3.91 11.30
C CYS A 77 4.32 4.16 11.11
N ALA A 78 3.59 4.42 12.20
CA ALA A 78 2.18 4.82 12.16
C ALA A 78 1.99 6.11 11.35
N ASN A 79 2.88 7.10 11.51
CA ASN A 79 2.79 8.37 10.79
C ASN A 79 2.97 8.20 9.27
N VAL A 80 3.94 7.40 8.83
CA VAL A 80 4.16 7.17 7.39
C VAL A 80 3.03 6.34 6.78
N TRP A 81 2.47 5.39 7.52
CA TRP A 81 1.27 4.65 7.13
C TRP A 81 0.04 5.53 7.03
N ALA A 82 -0.21 6.39 8.03
CA ALA A 82 -1.31 7.34 8.01
C ALA A 82 -1.20 8.31 6.83
N PHE A 83 0.01 8.79 6.52
CA PHE A 83 0.22 9.63 5.33
C PHE A 83 -0.14 8.89 4.04
N LEU A 84 0.34 7.67 3.86
CA LEU A 84 0.06 6.85 2.69
C LEU A 84 -1.45 6.58 2.51
N THR A 85 -2.12 6.13 3.57
CA THR A 85 -3.54 5.77 3.49
C THR A 85 -4.44 7.00 3.29
N ASN A 86 -4.12 8.13 3.92
CA ASN A 86 -4.85 9.38 3.71
C ASN A 86 -4.72 9.88 2.28
N ARG A 87 -3.50 9.90 1.71
CA ARG A 87 -3.31 10.37 0.32
C ARG A 87 -3.97 9.45 -0.69
N LEU A 88 -3.90 8.13 -0.50
CA LEU A 88 -4.62 7.18 -1.36
C LEU A 88 -6.14 7.37 -1.28
N ASN A 89 -6.67 7.59 -0.07
CA ASN A 89 -8.08 7.88 0.13
C ASN A 89 -8.50 9.18 -0.58
N GLU A 90 -7.72 10.25 -0.45
CA GLU A 90 -7.95 11.52 -1.15
C GLU A 90 -7.95 11.35 -2.66
N THR A 91 -6.97 10.62 -3.22
CA THR A 91 -6.92 10.31 -4.66
C THR A 91 -8.19 9.58 -5.10
N VAL A 92 -8.62 8.56 -4.37
CA VAL A 92 -9.85 7.85 -4.71
C VAL A 92 -11.06 8.76 -4.64
N VAL A 93 -11.18 9.60 -3.60
CA VAL A 93 -12.29 10.54 -3.46
C VAL A 93 -12.34 11.53 -4.62
N GLN A 94 -11.20 12.03 -5.06
CA GLN A 94 -11.11 12.97 -6.19
C GLN A 94 -11.61 12.34 -7.50
N PHE A 95 -11.29 11.07 -7.74
CA PHE A 95 -11.62 10.39 -9.00
C PHE A 95 -13.01 9.74 -9.01
N TYR A 96 -13.41 9.12 -7.89
CA TYR A 96 -14.65 8.35 -7.80
C TYR A 96 -15.79 9.12 -7.13
N THR A 97 -15.51 10.16 -6.34
CA THR A 97 -16.52 10.81 -5.47
C THR A 97 -17.43 9.78 -4.76
N PRO A 98 -16.86 8.79 -4.04
CA PRO A 98 -17.62 7.63 -3.57
C PRO A 98 -18.69 8.04 -2.55
N ARG A 99 -19.80 7.30 -2.54
CA ARG A 99 -20.83 7.43 -1.51
C ARG A 99 -20.60 6.42 -0.38
N PRO A 100 -20.95 6.74 0.86
CA PRO A 100 -20.96 5.76 1.95
C PRO A 100 -21.82 4.56 1.58
N ARG A 101 -21.41 3.36 2.03
CA ARG A 101 -22.23 2.15 1.84
C ARG A 101 -23.50 2.23 2.70
N PRO A 102 -24.62 1.60 2.30
CA PRO A 102 -25.84 1.54 3.11
C PRO A 102 -25.62 0.86 4.47
N THR A 103 -24.60 0.02 4.58
CA THR A 103 -24.17 -0.66 5.81
C THR A 103 -23.47 0.28 6.81
N GLY A 104 -23.13 1.51 6.42
CA GLY A 104 -22.33 2.43 7.23
C GLY A 104 -20.82 2.21 7.13
N GLU A 105 -20.37 1.22 6.35
CA GLU A 105 -18.94 1.01 6.07
C GLU A 105 -18.34 2.20 5.30
N ILE A 106 -17.08 2.51 5.59
CA ILE A 106 -16.32 3.53 4.87
C ILE A 106 -16.15 3.14 3.39
N ASN A 107 -16.14 4.14 2.51
CA ASN A 107 -15.90 3.98 1.08
C ASN A 107 -14.99 5.14 0.61
N PRO A 108 -13.78 4.87 0.09
CA PRO A 108 -13.19 3.56 -0.18
C PRO A 108 -12.80 2.76 1.06
N ARG A 109 -12.59 1.46 0.88
CA ARG A 109 -11.94 0.57 1.85
C ARG A 109 -10.50 0.33 1.42
N LEU A 110 -9.57 0.62 2.33
CA LEU A 110 -8.15 0.31 2.17
C LEU A 110 -7.79 -0.90 3.03
N GLY A 111 -7.26 -1.94 2.40
CA GLY A 111 -6.73 -3.12 3.08
C GLY A 111 -5.24 -3.30 2.81
N CYS A 112 -4.55 -3.97 3.72
CA CYS A 112 -3.18 -4.45 3.52
C CYS A 112 -3.10 -5.95 3.78
N TRP A 113 -2.07 -6.61 3.26
CA TRP A 113 -1.83 -8.04 3.48
C TRP A 113 -1.17 -8.34 4.84
N GLY A 114 -0.86 -7.30 5.62
CA GLY A 114 -0.29 -7.40 6.96
C GLY A 114 1.25 -7.41 6.99
N PRO A 115 1.84 -7.85 8.12
CA PRO A 115 3.28 -7.87 8.31
C PRO A 115 4.01 -8.81 7.35
N ARG A 116 5.22 -8.41 6.95
CA ARG A 116 6.11 -9.28 6.16
C ARG A 116 6.53 -10.51 6.96
N PRO A 117 6.46 -11.72 6.39
CA PRO A 117 6.80 -12.93 7.12
C PRO A 117 8.22 -12.96 7.70
N ASP A 118 9.21 -12.42 6.99
CA ASP A 118 10.60 -12.38 7.47
C ASP A 118 10.81 -11.42 8.66
N LEU A 119 9.94 -10.41 8.82
CA LEU A 119 9.94 -9.51 9.97
C LEU A 119 9.13 -10.08 11.14
N ILE A 120 8.11 -10.89 10.86
CA ILE A 120 7.40 -11.68 11.89
C ILE A 120 8.37 -12.66 12.57
N GLU A 121 9.22 -13.34 11.80
CA GLU A 121 10.24 -14.26 12.33
C GLU A 121 11.24 -13.58 13.27
N GLN A 122 11.41 -12.26 13.11
CA GLN A 122 12.24 -11.41 13.97
C GLN A 122 11.46 -10.82 15.16
N CYS A 123 10.23 -11.28 15.40
CA CYS A 123 9.33 -10.80 16.45
C CYS A 123 8.92 -9.32 16.30
N LEU A 124 8.85 -8.79 15.07
CA LEU A 124 8.44 -7.41 14.77
C LEU A 124 6.98 -7.30 14.30
N ALA A 125 6.19 -8.37 14.40
CA ALA A 125 4.86 -8.48 13.80
C ALA A 125 3.83 -7.46 14.32
N GLU A 126 3.98 -7.01 15.56
CA GLU A 126 3.06 -6.05 16.20
C GLU A 126 3.39 -4.59 15.87
N ASP A 127 4.50 -4.34 15.18
CA ASP A 127 4.93 -3.01 14.79
C ASP A 127 4.44 -2.68 13.38
N ASP A 128 3.83 -1.51 13.20
CA ASP A 128 3.50 -0.94 11.90
C ASP A 128 4.72 -0.88 10.98
N CYS A 129 5.93 -0.83 11.56
CA CYS A 129 7.19 -0.91 10.83
C CYS A 129 7.35 -2.19 10.00
N ALA A 130 6.71 -3.29 10.40
CA ALA A 130 6.80 -4.58 9.73
C ALA A 130 5.72 -4.80 8.65
N ILE A 131 4.70 -3.94 8.58
CA ILE A 131 3.62 -4.06 7.61
C ILE A 131 4.16 -3.87 6.19
N ALA A 132 3.80 -4.80 5.31
CA ALA A 132 4.15 -4.74 3.91
C ALA A 132 3.27 -3.74 3.15
N VAL A 133 3.87 -2.96 2.25
CA VAL A 133 3.16 -2.10 1.31
C VAL A 133 2.64 -2.94 0.13
N VAL A 134 1.75 -3.88 0.47
CA VAL A 134 0.91 -4.65 -0.45
C VAL A 134 -0.53 -4.36 -0.05
N LEU A 135 -1.24 -3.63 -0.92
CA LEU A 135 -2.50 -2.98 -0.59
C LEU A 135 -3.61 -3.37 -1.56
N GLY A 136 -4.84 -3.31 -1.06
CA GLY A 136 -6.06 -3.39 -1.84
C GLY A 136 -6.90 -2.14 -1.63
N LEU A 137 -7.30 -1.50 -2.72
CA LEU A 137 -8.23 -0.37 -2.73
C LEU A 137 -9.58 -0.85 -3.30
N SER A 138 -10.54 -1.06 -2.41
CA SER A 138 -11.91 -1.48 -2.76
C SER A 138 -12.83 -0.27 -2.75
N ILE A 139 -13.50 -0.03 -3.88
CA ILE A 139 -14.34 1.14 -4.11
C ILE A 139 -15.73 0.66 -4.48
N TRP A 140 -16.71 0.92 -3.63
CA TRP A 140 -18.10 0.60 -3.92
C TRP A 140 -18.69 1.64 -4.88
N ILE A 141 -19.22 1.17 -5.99
CA ILE A 141 -19.57 1.96 -7.17
C ILE A 141 -20.97 2.57 -7.16
N PRO A 142 -22.01 1.97 -6.55
CA PRO A 142 -23.34 2.56 -6.58
C PRO A 142 -23.35 3.97 -6.00
N GLY A 143 -23.73 4.94 -6.85
CA GLY A 143 -23.73 6.36 -6.53
C GLY A 143 -22.36 7.06 -6.58
N ALA A 144 -21.28 6.34 -6.92
CA ALA A 144 -19.98 6.90 -7.27
C ALA A 144 -19.94 7.30 -8.75
N ASN A 145 -18.96 8.13 -9.10
CA ASN A 145 -18.67 8.59 -10.44
C ASN A 145 -17.31 8.01 -10.88
N PRO A 146 -17.24 6.75 -11.33
CA PRO A 146 -15.97 6.16 -11.76
C PRO A 146 -15.36 6.97 -12.91
N PRO A 147 -14.02 7.03 -13.00
CA PRO A 147 -13.35 7.74 -14.09
C PRO A 147 -13.70 7.11 -15.44
N VAL A 148 -13.76 7.94 -16.48
CA VAL A 148 -13.98 7.48 -17.87
C VAL A 148 -12.77 6.69 -18.37
N ASP A 149 -11.57 7.10 -17.95
CA ASP A 149 -10.31 6.43 -18.26
C ASP A 149 -9.63 5.95 -16.97
N ASP A 150 -9.60 4.63 -16.79
CA ASP A 150 -8.92 3.99 -15.67
C ASP A 150 -7.44 4.35 -15.62
N GLN A 151 -6.79 4.55 -16.77
CA GLN A 151 -5.36 4.78 -16.83
C GLN A 151 -4.98 6.07 -16.10
N VAL A 152 -5.77 7.15 -16.26
CA VAL A 152 -5.54 8.42 -15.56
C VAL A 152 -5.62 8.24 -14.05
N PHE A 153 -6.56 7.43 -13.58
CA PHE A 153 -6.70 7.10 -12.16
C PHE A 153 -5.52 6.27 -11.64
N LEU A 154 -5.09 5.24 -12.38
CA LEU A 154 -3.96 4.39 -12.00
C LEU A 154 -2.64 5.17 -11.98
N GLU A 155 -2.47 6.13 -12.88
CA GLU A 155 -1.33 7.07 -12.87
C GLU A 155 -1.37 8.03 -11.69
N ALA A 156 -2.56 8.50 -11.30
CA ALA A 156 -2.72 9.31 -10.10
C ALA A 156 -2.40 8.50 -8.82
N ILE A 157 -2.79 7.22 -8.74
CA ILE A 157 -2.37 6.33 -7.65
C ILE A 157 -0.83 6.22 -7.63
N ARG A 158 -0.19 5.98 -8.78
CA ARG A 158 1.28 5.93 -8.89
C ARG A 158 1.92 7.20 -8.34
N ASP A 159 1.43 8.37 -8.74
CA ASP A 159 1.99 9.65 -8.30
C ASP A 159 1.83 9.87 -6.79
N THR A 160 0.66 9.48 -6.24
CA THR A 160 0.43 9.44 -4.80
C THR A 160 1.40 8.51 -4.07
N LEU A 161 1.69 7.33 -4.64
CA LEU A 161 2.68 6.41 -4.07
C LEU A 161 4.08 7.02 -4.11
N VAL A 162 4.46 7.71 -5.20
CA VAL A 162 5.75 8.42 -5.28
C VAL A 162 5.85 9.51 -4.21
N GLU A 163 4.79 10.28 -4.01
CA GLU A 163 4.72 11.31 -2.96
C GLU A 163 4.85 10.69 -1.56
N ALA A 164 4.08 9.63 -1.29
CA ALA A 164 4.15 8.92 -0.02
C ALA A 164 5.55 8.35 0.22
N LEU A 165 6.16 7.68 -0.75
CA LEU A 165 7.53 7.15 -0.61
C LEU A 165 8.56 8.26 -0.41
N SER A 166 8.37 9.42 -1.02
CA SER A 166 9.23 10.59 -0.79
C SER A 166 9.11 11.08 0.65
N TYR A 167 7.89 11.13 1.19
CA TYR A 167 7.66 11.45 2.59
C TYR A 167 8.30 10.41 3.53
N TRP A 168 8.13 9.11 3.24
CA TRP A 168 8.71 8.02 4.04
C TRP A 168 10.24 8.15 4.14
N VAL A 169 10.92 8.39 3.02
CA VAL A 169 12.38 8.60 2.98
C VAL A 169 12.79 9.83 3.81
N VAL A 170 12.03 10.92 3.74
CA VAL A 170 12.31 12.12 4.56
C VAL A 170 12.12 11.84 6.06
N VAL A 171 11.08 11.10 6.45
CA VAL A 171 10.86 10.73 7.85
C VAL A 171 11.97 9.80 8.35
N ALA A 172 12.36 8.81 7.56
CA ALA A 172 13.48 7.91 7.86
C ALA A 172 14.78 8.67 8.09
N GLN A 173 15.13 9.60 7.19
CA GLN A 173 16.33 10.44 7.35
C GLN A 173 16.31 11.32 8.59
N LYS A 174 15.14 11.80 9.01
CA LYS A 174 14.99 12.63 10.21
C LYS A 174 15.07 11.82 11.50
N THR A 175 14.51 10.61 11.49
CA THR A 175 14.44 9.72 12.66
C THR A 175 15.74 8.97 12.92
N ALA A 176 16.54 8.69 11.89
CA ALA A 176 17.87 8.10 12.00
C ALA A 176 18.88 8.91 12.85
N GLY A 177 18.58 10.18 13.16
CA GLY A 177 19.43 11.03 13.99
C GLY A 177 20.85 11.27 13.41
N PRO A 178 21.72 12.05 14.09
CA PRO A 178 23.06 12.37 13.59
C PRO A 178 24.02 11.16 13.47
N ARG A 179 23.65 10.00 14.00
CA ARG A 179 24.52 8.82 14.08
C ARG A 179 24.65 8.05 12.76
N ASP A 180 23.72 8.23 11.83
CA ASP A 180 23.76 7.58 10.50
C ASP A 180 24.31 8.49 9.39
N ARG A 181 24.78 9.70 9.70
CA ARG A 181 25.43 10.58 8.69
C ARG A 181 26.89 10.22 8.41
N LEU A 182 27.42 9.16 9.02
CA LEU A 182 28.84 8.80 9.02
C LEU A 182 29.14 7.37 8.55
N ASN A 183 28.15 6.63 8.02
CA ASN A 183 28.36 5.33 7.37
C ASN A 183 27.98 5.38 5.89
#